data_AF-A0A1H4ZNQ4-F1
#
_entry.id   AF-A0A1H4ZNQ4-F1
#
_cell.length_a   1.000
_cell.length_b   1.000
_cell.length_c   1.000
_cell.angle_alpha   90.00
_cell.angle_beta   90.00
_cell.angle_gamma   90.00
#
_symmetry.space_group_name_H-M   'P 1'
#
loop_
_entity.id
_entity.type
_entity.pdbx_description
1 polymer ?
#
loop_
_entity_poly.entity_id
_entity_poly.type
_entity_poly.pdbx_seq_one_letter_code
_entity_poly.pdbx_strand_id
1 'polypeptide(L)'
;MSQIMTRDTKESAIDVINAVLGVGLALSPWAFGFTHEAAAAWNAWLVGAVIALIAIGALVAFAEWEEWANLILGAWAIIAPFMLGFGGMVSAARTHIVVGLIVVVLAAVELWWVHHRPLSTA
;
A
#
# COMPACT_ATOMS: atom_id res chain seq x y z
N MET A 1 30.31 12.51 2.05
CA MET A 1 28.90 12.31 2.41
C MET A 1 28.21 11.62 1.23
N SER A 2 28.52 10.33 1.05
CA SER A 2 28.28 9.55 -0.18
C SER A 2 27.58 8.24 0.17
N GLN A 3 26.37 8.36 0.71
CA GLN A 3 25.49 7.23 1.03
C GLN A 3 24.28 7.26 0.10
N ILE A 4 24.52 7.43 -1.20
CA ILE A 4 23.55 7.05 -2.24
C ILE A 4 23.92 5.61 -2.60
N MET A 5 23.46 4.70 -1.75
CA MET A 5 23.74 3.27 -1.80
C MET A 5 23.09 2.69 -3.07
N THR A 6 23.90 2.42 -4.10
CA THR A 6 23.49 1.57 -5.22
C THR A 6 23.25 0.17 -4.66
N ARG A 7 21.98 -0.21 -4.50
CA ARG A 7 21.58 -1.55 -4.06
C ARG A 7 22.18 -2.57 -5.02
N ASP A 8 22.78 -3.64 -4.48
CA ASP A 8 23.31 -4.74 -5.29
C ASP A 8 22.16 -5.28 -6.17
N THR A 9 22.41 -5.49 -7.46
CA THR A 9 21.43 -6.00 -8.45
C THR A 9 20.66 -7.23 -7.93
N LYS A 10 21.28 -8.00 -7.04
CA LYS A 10 20.69 -9.13 -6.35
C LYS A 10 19.49 -8.77 -5.47
N GLU A 11 19.55 -7.68 -4.71
CA GLU A 11 18.45 -7.25 -3.83
C GLU A 11 17.23 -6.81 -4.66
N SER A 12 17.47 -6.01 -5.70
CA SER A 12 16.40 -5.59 -6.61
C SER A 12 15.77 -6.78 -7.34
N ALA A 13 16.57 -7.75 -7.78
CA ALA A 13 16.06 -8.98 -8.38
C ALA A 13 15.20 -9.80 -7.40
N ILE A 14 15.60 -9.88 -6.13
CA ILE A 14 14.82 -10.55 -5.08
C ILE A 14 13.48 -9.82 -4.87
N ASP A 15 13.49 -8.50 -4.80
CA ASP A 15 12.27 -7.69 -4.64
C ASP A 15 11.33 -7.85 -5.85
N VAL A 16 11.85 -7.87 -7.08
CA VAL A 16 11.05 -8.15 -8.28
C VAL A 16 10.44 -9.56 -8.23
N ILE A 17 11.21 -10.57 -7.85
CA ILE A 17 10.71 -11.95 -7.71
C ILE A 17 9.59 -11.99 -6.66
N ASN A 18 9.79 -11.35 -5.51
CA ASN A 18 8.79 -11.29 -4.44
C ASN A 18 7.51 -10.59 -4.92
N ALA A 19 7.61 -9.52 -5.70
CA ALA A 19 6.44 -8.85 -6.27
C ALA A 19 5.64 -9.78 -7.20
N VAL A 20 6.33 -10.47 -8.12
CA VAL A 20 5.70 -11.44 -9.03
C VAL A 20 5.06 -12.59 -8.26
N LEU A 21 5.74 -13.13 -7.24
CA LEU A 21 5.21 -14.20 -6.39
C LEU A 21 4.00 -13.75 -5.58
N GLY A 22 4.03 -12.55 -5.01
CA GLY A 22 2.90 -11.98 -4.27
C GLY A 22 1.67 -11.81 -5.16
N VAL A 23 1.83 -11.22 -6.34
CA VAL A 23 0.74 -11.07 -7.33
C VAL A 23 0.23 -12.43 -7.79
N GLY A 24 1.14 -13.37 -8.11
CA GLY A 24 0.78 -14.73 -8.50
C GLY A 24 -0.01 -15.46 -7.42
N LEU A 25 0.39 -15.34 -6.16
CA LEU A 25 -0.33 -15.91 -5.02
C LEU A 25 -1.71 -15.26 -4.85
N ALA A 26 -1.81 -13.93 -4.94
CA ALA A 26 -3.08 -13.24 -4.86
C ALA A 26 -4.04 -13.69 -5.98
N LEU A 27 -3.53 -13.91 -7.19
CA LEU A 27 -4.36 -14.34 -8.33
C LEU A 27 -4.60 -15.86 -8.38
N SER A 28 -3.89 -16.63 -7.57
CA SER A 28 -3.96 -18.10 -7.56
C SER A 28 -5.36 -18.68 -7.30
N PRO A 29 -6.26 -18.08 -6.50
CA PRO A 29 -7.61 -18.62 -6.31
C PRO A 29 -8.40 -18.72 -7.62
N TRP A 30 -8.26 -17.74 -8.52
CA TRP A 30 -8.91 -17.76 -9.84
C TRP A 30 -8.20 -18.69 -10.81
N ALA A 31 -6.87 -18.73 -10.79
CA ALA A 31 -6.10 -19.58 -11.68
C ALA A 31 -6.30 -21.08 -11.42
N PHE A 32 -6.45 -21.45 -10.14
CA PHE A 32 -6.59 -22.85 -9.71
C PHE A 32 -8.01 -23.21 -9.23
N GLY A 33 -8.97 -22.29 -9.33
CA GLY A 33 -10.38 -22.57 -9.10
C GLY A 33 -10.79 -22.83 -7.64
N PHE A 34 -9.98 -22.40 -6.66
CA PHE A 34 -10.31 -22.55 -5.23
C PHE A 34 -10.95 -21.31 -4.61
N THR A 35 -11.54 -20.42 -5.43
CA THR A 35 -12.30 -19.25 -4.96
C THR A 35 -13.46 -19.62 -4.03
N HIS A 36 -14.01 -20.83 -4.15
CA HIS A 36 -15.09 -21.34 -3.30
C HIS A 36 -14.62 -21.83 -1.92
N GLU A 37 -13.31 -22.07 -1.76
CA GLU A 37 -12.72 -22.46 -0.49
C GLU A 37 -12.34 -21.22 0.31
N ALA A 38 -13.29 -20.74 1.13
CA ALA A 38 -13.20 -19.43 1.80
C ALA A 38 -11.85 -19.20 2.51
N ALA A 39 -11.37 -20.16 3.30
CA ALA A 39 -10.11 -20.02 4.02
C ALA A 39 -8.89 -19.92 3.09
N ALA A 40 -8.84 -20.75 2.04
CA ALA A 40 -7.74 -20.76 1.08
C ALA A 40 -7.72 -19.49 0.22
N ALA A 41 -8.89 -19.06 -0.27
CA ALA A 41 -9.05 -17.87 -1.08
C ALA A 41 -8.67 -16.59 -0.30
N TRP A 42 -9.21 -16.41 0.91
CA TRP A 42 -8.88 -15.26 1.75
C TRP A 42 -7.40 -15.21 2.14
N ASN A 43 -6.81 -16.36 2.46
CA ASN A 43 -5.38 -16.43 2.78
C ASN A 43 -4.52 -16.05 1.56
N ALA A 44 -4.83 -16.60 0.38
CA ALA A 44 -4.09 -16.30 -0.85
C ALA A 44 -4.21 -14.82 -1.24
N TRP A 45 -5.40 -14.23 -1.16
CA TRP A 45 -5.62 -12.81 -1.44
C TRP A 45 -4.85 -11.90 -0.48
N LEU A 46 -5.00 -12.11 0.83
CA LEU A 46 -4.37 -11.24 1.83
C LEU A 46 -2.84 -11.38 1.82
N VAL A 47 -2.34 -12.61 1.88
CA VAL A 47 -0.90 -12.86 1.96
C VAL A 47 -0.22 -12.45 0.65
N GLY A 48 -0.81 -12.79 -0.50
CA GLY A 48 -0.29 -12.40 -1.81
C GLY A 48 -0.24 -10.88 -2.00
N ALA A 49 -1.31 -10.18 -1.62
CA ALA A 49 -1.36 -8.72 -1.70
C ALA A 49 -0.30 -8.07 -0.78
N VAL A 50 -0.14 -8.54 0.45
CA VAL A 50 0.87 -8.01 1.39
C VAL A 50 2.29 -8.22 0.86
N ILE A 51 2.60 -9.41 0.35
CA ILE A 51 3.94 -9.69 -0.23
C ILE A 51 4.20 -8.77 -1.43
N ALA A 52 3.23 -8.64 -2.34
CA ALA A 52 3.36 -7.79 -3.52
C ALA A 52 3.58 -6.33 -3.13
N LEU A 53 2.81 -5.81 -2.17
CA LEU A 53 2.94 -4.44 -1.70
C LEU A 53 4.29 -4.17 -1.04
N ILE A 54 4.76 -5.06 -0.16
CA ILE A 54 6.07 -4.89 0.49
C ILE A 54 7.19 -4.89 -0.56
N ALA A 55 7.14 -5.81 -1.51
CA ALA A 55 8.14 -5.94 -2.55
C ALA A 55 8.17 -4.74 -3.52
N ILE A 56 7.00 -4.27 -3.94
CA ILE A 56 6.87 -3.05 -4.75
C ILE A 56 7.36 -1.84 -3.95
N GLY A 57 7.04 -1.76 -2.67
CA GLY A 57 7.54 -0.72 -1.78
C GLY A 57 9.06 -0.74 -1.66
N ALA A 58 9.68 -1.91 -1.57
CA ALA A 58 11.14 -2.04 -1.57
C ALA A 58 11.78 -1.59 -2.90
N LEU A 59 11.09 -1.74 -4.03
CA LEU A 59 11.51 -1.22 -5.34
C LEU A 59 11.33 0.30 -5.47
N VAL A 60 10.29 0.87 -4.86
CA VAL A 60 9.94 2.30 -4.93
C VAL A 60 10.60 3.13 -3.82
N ALA A 61 11.09 2.47 -2.76
CA ALA A 61 11.74 3.09 -1.61
C ALA A 61 13.03 3.79 -2.02
N PHE A 62 12.95 5.11 -2.19
CA PHE A 62 13.72 6.03 -1.34
C PHE A 62 13.07 7.40 -1.10
N ALA A 63 11.82 7.67 -1.53
CA ALA A 63 11.15 8.92 -1.15
C ALA A 63 9.61 8.83 -1.01
N GLU A 64 8.91 8.09 -1.86
CA GLU A 64 7.44 8.30 -2.02
C GLU A 64 6.55 7.18 -1.46
N TRP A 65 7.09 6.00 -1.14
CA TRP A 65 6.27 4.84 -0.77
C TRP A 65 5.45 5.05 0.52
N GLU A 66 6.04 5.70 1.53
CA GLU A 66 5.35 5.98 2.79
C GLU A 66 4.15 6.90 2.59
N GLU A 67 4.29 7.90 1.72
CA GLU A 67 3.26 8.87 1.38
C GLU A 67 2.09 8.19 0.63
N TRP A 68 2.40 7.36 -0.37
CA TRP A 68 1.39 6.59 -1.10
C TRP A 68 0.68 5.56 -0.21
N ALA A 69 1.40 4.87 0.68
CA ALA A 69 0.80 3.92 1.62
C ALA A 69 -0.14 4.63 2.60
N ASN A 70 0.27 5.77 3.16
CA ASN A 70 -0.57 6.58 4.03
C ASN A 70 -1.82 7.07 3.29
N LEU A 71 -1.70 7.50 2.03
CA LEU A 71 -2.83 7.93 1.22
C LEU A 71 -3.87 6.81 1.05
N ILE A 72 -3.42 5.60 0.72
CA ILE A 72 -4.29 4.43 0.55
C ILE A 72 -4.94 4.04 1.89
N LEU A 73 -4.17 3.98 2.98
CA LEU A 73 -4.66 3.61 4.30
C LEU A 73 -5.66 4.63 4.85
N GLY A 74 -5.41 5.92 4.65
CA GLY A 74 -6.32 6.99 5.02
C GLY A 74 -7.63 6.93 4.21
N ALA A 75 -7.54 6.69 2.89
CA ALA A 75 -8.71 6.51 2.03
C ALA A 75 -9.53 5.28 2.45
N TRP A 76 -8.86 4.16 2.74
CA TRP A 76 -9.51 2.96 3.27
C TRP A 76 -10.21 3.24 4.60
N ALA A 77 -9.58 3.95 5.53
CA ALA A 77 -10.18 4.30 6.81
C ALA A 77 -11.48 5.12 6.65
N ILE A 78 -11.58 5.98 5.63
CA ILE A 78 -12.80 6.73 5.31
C ILE A 78 -13.92 5.80 4.81
N ILE A 79 -13.57 4.81 3.98
CA ILE A 79 -14.53 3.92 3.30
C ILE A 79 -14.93 2.72 4.18
N ALA A 80 -14.05 2.28 5.08
CA ALA A 80 -14.21 1.10 5.93
C ALA A 80 -15.52 1.05 6.73
N PRO A 81 -16.04 2.15 7.34
CA PRO A 81 -17.32 2.11 8.05
C PRO A 81 -18.49 1.64 7.18
N PHE A 82 -18.47 1.98 5.89
CA PHE A 82 -19.52 1.61 4.96
C PHE A 82 -19.34 0.19 4.43
N MET A 83 -18.12 -0.18 4.06
CA MET A 83 -17.83 -1.52 3.50
C MET A 83 -17.90 -2.63 4.55
N LEU A 84 -17.49 -2.35 5.79
CA LEU A 84 -17.44 -3.32 6.88
C LEU A 84 -18.68 -3.27 7.78
N GLY A 85 -19.69 -2.47 7.41
CA GLY A 85 -21.01 -2.47 8.06
C GLY A 85 -21.07 -1.84 9.45
N PHE A 86 -20.02 -1.11 9.88
CA PHE A 86 -19.99 -0.42 11.17
C PHE A 86 -20.37 1.07 11.10
N GLY A 87 -20.86 1.56 9.96
CA GLY A 87 -21.28 2.95 9.77
C GLY A 87 -22.36 3.43 10.75
N GLY A 88 -23.18 2.52 11.29
CA GLY A 88 -24.16 2.82 12.34
C GLY A 88 -23.56 3.10 13.72
N MET A 89 -22.31 2.67 13.97
CA MET A 89 -21.60 2.94 15.22
C MET A 89 -20.95 4.33 15.16
N VAL A 90 -21.72 5.36 15.52
CA VAL A 90 -21.34 6.78 15.36
C VAL A 90 -19.93 7.10 15.86
N SER A 91 -19.53 6.57 17.02
CA SER A 91 -18.18 6.78 17.59
C SER A 91 -17.09 6.17 16.71
N ALA A 92 -17.24 4.90 16.30
CA ALA A 92 -16.26 4.18 15.49
C ALA A 92 -16.15 4.76 14.07
N ALA A 93 -17.30 5.01 13.43
CA ALA A 93 -17.38 5.59 12.09
C ALA A 93 -16.77 7.00 12.05
N ARG A 94 -17.11 7.88 13.00
CA ARG A 94 -16.56 9.23 13.07
C ARG A 94 -15.05 9.21 13.30
N THR A 95 -14.56 8.33 14.17
CA THR A 95 -13.13 8.21 14.44
C THR A 95 -12.36 7.80 13.18
N HIS A 96 -12.84 6.77 12.47
CA HIS A 96 -12.22 6.28 11.25
C HIS A 96 -12.21 7.33 10.14
N ILE A 97 -13.33 8.03 9.94
CA ILE A 97 -13.44 9.07 8.92
C ILE A 97 -12.52 10.25 9.24
N VAL A 98 -12.51 10.73 10.49
CA VAL A 98 -11.68 11.89 10.89
C VAL A 98 -10.19 11.56 10.79
N VAL A 99 -9.76 10.42 11.34
CA VAL A 99 -8.36 9.99 11.26
C VAL A 99 -7.96 9.73 9.82
N GLY A 100 -8.79 9.02 9.06
CA GLY A 100 -8.55 8.74 7.65
C GLY A 100 -8.40 10.01 6.81
N LEU A 101 -9.25 11.02 7.03
CA LEU A 101 -9.15 12.31 6.36
C LEU A 101 -7.85 13.05 6.70
N ILE A 102 -7.46 13.07 7.98
CA ILE A 102 -6.19 13.67 8.41
C ILE A 102 -5.01 13.00 7.70
N VAL A 103 -4.98 11.66 7.70
CA VAL A 103 -3.91 10.89 7.05
C VAL A 103 -3.87 11.15 5.53
N VAL A 104 -5.02 11.19 4.85
CA VAL A 104 -5.10 11.52 3.42
C VAL A 104 -4.57 12.92 3.14
N VAL A 105 -4.95 13.91 3.95
CA VAL A 105 -4.50 15.30 3.76
C VAL A 105 -2.99 15.41 3.97
N LEU A 106 -2.44 14.81 5.02
CA LEU A 106 -1.01 14.83 5.29
C LEU A 106 -0.24 14.14 4.16
N ALA A 107 -0.65 12.94 3.76
CA ALA A 107 -0.03 12.21 2.65
C ALA A 107 -0.11 12.99 1.33
N ALA A 108 -1.23 13.65 1.04
CA ALA A 108 -1.38 14.47 -0.17
C ALA A 108 -0.50 15.72 -0.14
N VAL A 109 -0.31 16.35 1.03
CA VAL A 109 0.59 17.50 1.21
C VAL A 109 2.04 17.08 1.05
N GLU A 110 2.45 15.96 1.65
CA GLU A 110 3.78 15.39 1.51
C GLU A 110 4.08 15.06 0.05
N LEU A 111 3.17 14.34 -0.62
CA LEU A 111 3.29 14.02 -2.05
C LEU A 111 3.37 15.28 -2.92
N TRP A 112 2.57 16.30 -2.60
CA TRP A 112 2.62 17.59 -3.29
C TRP A 112 3.99 18.26 -3.13
N TRP A 113 4.58 18.25 -1.94
CA TRP A 113 5.92 18.81 -1.67
C TRP A 113 7.04 18.02 -2.31
N VAL A 114 6.93 16.69 -2.38
CA VAL A 114 7.88 15.86 -3.12
C VAL A 114 7.85 16.21 -4.61
N HIS A 115 6.66 16.40 -5.19
CA HIS A 115 6.51 16.74 -6.61
C HIS A 115 6.79 18.22 -6.95
N HIS A 116 6.56 19.17 -6.03
CA HIS A 116 6.67 20.62 -6.29
C HIS A 116 7.90 21.28 -5.67
N ARG A 117 9.09 20.71 -5.83
CA ARG A 117 10.32 21.50 -5.67
C ARG A 117 10.53 22.38 -6.91
N PRO A 118 10.23 23.70 -6.92
CA PRO A 118 10.73 24.56 -7.98
C PRO A 118 12.26 24.52 -7.91
N LEU A 119 12.92 24.34 -9.06
CA LEU A 119 14.35 24.59 -9.22
C LEU A 119 14.61 26.07 -8.91
N SER A 120 14.78 26.42 -7.64
CA SER A 120 15.22 27.74 -7.21
C SER A 120 16.72 27.86 -7.40
N THR A 121 17.18 27.83 -8.65
CA THR A 121 18.54 28.21 -9.03
C THR A 121 18.54 28.79 -10.44
N ALA A 122 18.46 30.12 -10.51
CA ALA A 122 19.23 30.93 -11.46
C ALA A 122 19.34 32.35 -10.89
#